data_AF-A0A969Q2U7-F1
#
_entry.id   AF-A0A969Q2U7-F1
#
_cell.length_a   1.000
_cell.length_b   1.000
_cell.length_c   1.000
_cell.angle_alpha   90.00
_cell.angle_beta   90.00
_cell.angle_gamma   90.00
#
_symmetry.space_group_name_H-M   'P 1'
#
loop_
_entity.id
_entity.type
_entity.pdbx_description
1 polymer ?
#
loop_
_entity_poly.entity_id
_entity_poly.type
_entity_poly.pdbx_seq_one_letter_code
_entity_poly.pdbx_strand_id
1 'polypeptide(L)'
;MDQARDEVRIMTVHAAKGLEAPHVFLVDGSKEIASASQQPAFAVWAEAGGPLAGRDVLVWTKGAAPCAISEALKARREALAGDEYRRLLYVGMTRAKDTLTVCGMIGIRSKTDGKWHASVHAALGGTGHVATLQSPLGFSFMRYSRSGPATGVSLPADKPVLPKPAAPEAFSFAPLPPEPEAPRPFSPSAAA
;
A
#
# COMPACT_ATOMS: atom_id res chain seq x y z
N MET A 1 4.63 -4.28 -20.95
CA MET A 1 4.87 -5.23 -19.85
C MET A 1 4.03 -6.45 -20.12
N ASP A 2 4.67 -7.61 -20.28
CA ASP A 2 4.03 -8.83 -20.77
C ASP A 2 3.04 -9.41 -19.74
N GLN A 3 1.80 -9.63 -20.16
CA GLN A 3 0.79 -10.37 -19.39
C GLN A 3 1.05 -11.89 -19.39
N ALA A 4 2.12 -12.35 -20.05
CA ALA A 4 2.37 -13.76 -20.37
C ALA A 4 3.02 -14.59 -19.26
N ARG A 5 3.28 -14.03 -18.07
CA ARG A 5 3.85 -14.77 -16.93
C ARG A 5 2.75 -15.14 -15.94
N ASP A 6 2.70 -16.42 -15.58
CA ASP A 6 1.78 -16.97 -14.58
C ASP A 6 2.23 -16.63 -13.15
N GLU A 7 2.13 -15.34 -12.80
CA GLU A 7 2.63 -14.79 -11.53
C GLU A 7 1.65 -13.80 -10.89
N VAL A 8 1.72 -13.68 -9.57
CA VAL A 8 1.04 -12.63 -8.80
C VAL A 8 1.96 -11.42 -8.70
N ARG A 9 1.48 -10.25 -9.16
CA ARG A 9 2.25 -9.00 -9.10
C ARG A 9 1.85 -8.18 -7.89
N ILE A 10 2.81 -7.90 -7.01
CA ILE A 10 2.65 -7.01 -5.86
C ILE A 10 3.31 -5.67 -6.18
N MET A 11 2.53 -4.59 -6.11
CA MET A 11 3.01 -3.24 -6.38
C MET A 11 2.18 -2.20 -5.63
N THR A 12 2.66 -0.96 -5.60
CA THR A 12 1.90 0.16 -5.02
C THR A 12 0.82 0.63 -5.99
N VAL A 13 -0.24 1.26 -5.48
CA VAL A 13 -1.32 1.83 -6.31
C VAL A 13 -0.79 2.85 -7.32
N HIS A 14 0.23 3.62 -6.92
CA HIS A 14 0.90 4.57 -7.82
C HIS A 14 1.56 3.86 -9.00
N ALA A 15 2.28 2.75 -8.75
CA ALA A 15 2.93 1.96 -9.80
C ALA A 15 1.92 1.22 -10.70
N ALA A 16 0.72 0.94 -10.19
CA ALA A 16 -0.36 0.32 -10.96
C ALA A 16 -1.07 1.28 -11.93
N LYS A 17 -0.78 2.59 -11.89
CA LYS A 17 -1.44 3.58 -12.74
C LYS A 17 -1.19 3.27 -14.22
N GLY A 18 -2.27 3.17 -15.00
CA GLY A 18 -2.21 2.84 -16.43
C GLY A 18 -2.04 1.34 -16.72
N LEU A 19 -1.97 0.50 -15.68
CA LEU A 19 -2.04 -0.95 -15.80
C LEU A 19 -3.46 -1.43 -15.52
N GLU A 20 -3.81 -2.61 -16.02
CA GLU A 20 -5.09 -3.27 -15.78
C GLU A 20 -4.86 -4.77 -15.55
N ALA A 21 -5.73 -5.37 -14.75
CA ALA A 21 -5.72 -6.81 -14.51
C ALA A 21 -7.16 -7.36 -14.38
N PRO A 22 -7.40 -8.63 -14.80
CA PRO A 22 -8.69 -9.30 -14.59
C PRO A 22 -9.16 -9.23 -13.13
N HIS A 23 -8.24 -9.53 -12.20
CA HIS A 23 -8.51 -9.58 -10.77
C HIS A 23 -7.55 -8.66 -10.04
N VAL A 24 -8.09 -7.77 -9.21
CA VAL A 24 -7.29 -6.83 -8.39
C VAL A 24 -7.66 -6.98 -6.93
N PHE A 25 -6.63 -7.12 -6.09
CA PHE A 25 -6.73 -7.10 -4.64
C PHE A 25 -6.18 -5.76 -4.14
N LEU A 26 -7.06 -4.90 -3.62
CA LEU A 26 -6.68 -3.67 -2.92
C LEU A 26 -6.58 -3.96 -1.43
N VAL A 27 -5.34 -3.95 -0.94
CA VAL A 27 -5.01 -4.24 0.45
C VAL A 27 -4.64 -2.94 1.17
N ASP A 28 -5.45 -2.54 2.13
CA ASP A 28 -5.19 -1.37 2.98
C ASP A 28 -4.50 -1.77 4.29
N GLY A 29 -3.38 -1.11 4.60
CA GLY A 29 -2.49 -1.44 5.71
C GLY A 29 -2.86 -0.78 7.05
N SER A 30 -4.07 -0.27 7.22
CA SER A 30 -4.57 0.44 8.43
C SER A 30 -3.81 1.70 8.85
N LYS A 31 -2.71 2.06 8.19
CA LYS A 31 -1.88 3.21 8.57
C LYS A 31 -2.68 4.51 8.57
N GLU A 32 -2.38 5.40 9.51
CA GLU A 32 -3.02 6.72 9.55
C GLU A 32 -2.80 7.46 8.22
N ILE A 33 -3.87 8.09 7.72
CA ILE A 33 -3.88 8.79 6.43
C ILE A 33 -2.90 9.98 6.46
N ALA A 34 -2.81 10.66 7.59
CA ALA A 34 -1.85 11.73 7.85
C ALA A 34 -1.06 11.40 9.12
N SER A 35 0.10 10.75 8.98
CA SER A 35 0.94 10.43 10.14
C SER A 35 1.70 11.65 10.64
N ALA A 36 1.71 11.85 11.96
CA ALA A 36 2.54 12.87 12.59
C ALA A 36 4.04 12.71 12.31
N SER A 37 4.49 11.48 12.06
CA SER A 37 5.90 11.18 11.76
C SER A 37 6.34 11.67 10.38
N GLN A 38 5.41 11.89 9.45
CA GLN A 38 5.67 12.35 8.08
C GLN A 38 5.49 13.87 7.92
N GLN A 39 5.35 14.60 9.04
CA GLN A 39 5.18 16.05 8.98
C GLN A 39 6.48 16.73 8.52
N PRO A 40 6.42 17.60 7.50
CA PRO A 40 7.58 18.38 7.11
C PRO A 40 7.97 19.33 8.24
N ALA A 41 9.25 19.67 8.34
CA ALA A 41 9.73 20.63 9.33
C ALA A 41 9.28 22.06 9.03
N PHE A 42 8.98 22.36 7.77
CA PHE A 42 8.50 23.64 7.29
C PHE A 42 7.17 23.50 6.55
N ALA A 43 6.32 24.50 6.68
CA ALA A 43 5.09 24.64 5.90
C ALA A 43 4.90 26.10 5.47
N VAL A 44 4.24 26.30 4.32
CA VAL A 44 3.90 27.62 3.82
C VAL A 44 2.56 28.08 4.41
N TRP A 45 2.54 29.27 4.98
CA TRP A 45 1.36 29.96 5.48
C TRP A 45 1.06 31.17 4.59
N ALA A 46 0.01 31.07 3.79
CA ALA A 46 -0.40 32.09 2.82
C ALA A 46 -1.40 33.11 3.40
N GLU A 47 -1.93 32.85 4.60
CA GLU A 47 -2.95 33.68 5.27
C GLU A 47 -2.30 34.59 6.33
N ALA A 48 -1.08 35.03 6.08
CA ALA A 48 -0.38 35.93 7.00
C ALA A 48 -1.12 37.28 7.08
N GLY A 49 -1.32 37.79 8.29
CA GLY A 49 -1.94 39.10 8.52
C GLY A 49 -0.90 40.21 8.74
N GLY A 50 -1.40 41.44 8.88
CA GLY A 50 -0.57 42.59 9.27
C GLY A 50 0.52 42.93 8.25
N PRO A 51 1.77 43.20 8.67
CA PRO A 51 2.87 43.56 7.76
C PRO A 51 3.23 42.49 6.72
N LEU A 52 2.77 41.26 6.95
CA LEU A 52 3.01 40.11 6.07
C LEU A 52 1.79 39.78 5.17
N ALA A 53 0.75 40.63 5.19
CA ALA A 53 -0.44 40.45 4.38
C ALA A 53 -0.10 40.28 2.88
N GLY A 54 -0.67 39.23 2.27
CA GLY A 54 -0.45 38.89 0.86
C GLY A 54 0.91 38.24 0.56
N ARG A 55 1.65 37.79 1.59
CA ARG A 55 2.92 37.08 1.44
C ARG A 55 2.83 35.65 1.96
N ASP A 56 3.49 34.75 1.26
CA ASP A 56 3.74 33.38 1.73
C ASP A 56 4.84 33.38 2.79
N VAL A 57 4.52 32.89 3.99
CA VAL A 57 5.45 32.82 5.12
C VAL A 57 5.83 31.37 5.38
N LEU A 58 7.13 31.09 5.50
CA LEU A 58 7.61 29.78 5.93
C LEU A 58 7.52 29.66 7.46
N VAL A 59 6.78 28.65 7.93
CA VAL A 59 6.55 28.37 9.34
C VAL A 59 7.25 27.06 9.71
N TRP A 60 8.03 27.10 10.79
CA TRP A 60 8.59 25.90 11.40
C TRP A 60 7.53 25.15 12.20
N THR A 61 7.28 23.89 11.87
CA THR A 61 6.17 23.10 12.44
C THR A 61 6.62 21.98 13.35
N LYS A 62 7.91 21.63 13.34
CA LYS A 62 8.43 20.50 14.13
C LYS A 62 8.61 20.88 15.60
N GLY A 63 7.86 20.24 16.50
CA GLY A 63 7.94 20.52 17.94
C GLY A 63 7.42 21.92 18.32
N ALA A 64 6.69 22.58 17.42
CA ALA A 64 6.03 23.84 17.72
C ALA A 64 4.90 23.62 18.72
N ALA A 65 4.73 24.56 19.65
CA ALA A 65 3.58 24.55 20.56
C ALA A 65 2.27 24.73 19.76
N PRO A 66 1.15 24.10 20.18
CA PRO A 66 -0.13 24.30 19.54
C PRO A 66 -0.54 25.77 19.55
N CYS A 67 -0.86 26.27 18.36
CA CYS A 67 -1.38 27.61 18.10
C CYS A 67 -2.26 27.59 16.85
N ALA A 68 -3.05 28.64 16.64
CA ALA A 68 -3.99 28.75 15.51
C ALA A 68 -3.35 28.43 14.15
N ILE A 69 -2.13 28.92 13.90
CA ILE A 69 -1.41 28.66 12.64
C ILE A 69 -1.05 27.18 12.52
N SER A 70 -0.50 26.57 13.58
CA SER A 70 -0.11 25.16 13.58
C SER A 70 -1.30 24.21 13.39
N GLU A 71 -2.46 24.55 13.97
CA GLU A 71 -3.70 23.79 13.86
C GLU A 71 -4.30 23.92 12.46
N ALA A 72 -4.34 25.14 11.91
CA ALA A 72 -4.80 25.38 10.54
C ALA A 72 -3.92 24.63 9.52
N LEU A 73 -2.60 24.66 9.69
CA LEU A 73 -1.67 23.90 8.85
C LEU A 73 -1.85 22.39 8.99
N LYS A 74 -2.12 21.89 10.21
CA LYS A 74 -2.43 20.48 10.45
C LYS A 74 -3.72 20.06 9.75
N ALA A 75 -4.81 20.81 9.95
CA ALA A 75 -6.11 20.53 9.32
C ALA A 75 -6.01 20.55 7.78
N ARG A 76 -5.30 21.53 7.21
CA ARG A 76 -5.05 21.60 5.76
C ARG A 76 -4.29 20.37 5.26
N ARG A 77 -3.27 19.92 5.99
CA ARG A 77 -2.50 18.71 5.62
C ARG A 77 -3.36 17.45 5.70
N GLU A 78 -4.16 17.29 6.75
CA GLU A 78 -5.06 16.15 6.91
C GLU A 78 -6.11 16.10 5.79
N ALA A 79 -6.65 17.26 5.40
CA ALA A 79 -7.58 17.36 4.28
C ALA A 79 -6.94 16.91 2.96
N LEU A 80 -5.76 17.47 2.62
CA LEU A 80 -5.03 17.10 1.39
C LEU A 80 -4.63 15.63 1.37
N ALA A 81 -4.17 15.08 2.50
CA ALA A 81 -3.85 13.67 2.61
C ALA A 81 -5.09 12.78 2.46
N GLY A 82 -6.23 13.20 3.01
CA GLY A 82 -7.52 12.54 2.81
C GLY A 82 -7.95 12.52 1.34
N ASP A 83 -7.78 13.63 0.62
CA ASP A 83 -8.11 13.72 -0.80
C ASP A 83 -7.22 12.80 -1.65
N GLU A 84 -5.91 12.78 -1.38
CA GLU A 84 -4.99 11.87 -2.07
C GLU A 84 -5.32 10.41 -1.75
N TYR A 85 -5.65 10.09 -0.49
CA TYR A 85 -6.04 8.74 -0.09
C TYR A 85 -7.30 8.25 -0.83
N ARG A 86 -8.29 9.14 -1.06
CA ARG A 86 -9.47 8.85 -1.89
C ARG A 86 -9.12 8.74 -3.37
N ARG A 87 -8.20 9.57 -3.87
CA ARG A 87 -7.71 9.48 -5.26
C ARG A 87 -7.04 8.13 -5.51
N LEU A 88 -6.23 7.65 -4.58
CA LEU A 88 -5.60 6.34 -4.67
C LEU A 88 -6.62 5.20 -4.64
N LEU A 89 -7.67 5.31 -3.80
CA LEU A 89 -8.79 4.36 -3.86
C LEU A 89 -9.38 4.30 -5.26
N TYR A 90 -9.73 5.45 -5.84
CA TYR A 90 -10.29 5.53 -7.20
C TYR A 90 -9.34 4.92 -8.25
N VAL A 91 -8.05 5.27 -8.21
CA VAL A 91 -7.06 4.71 -9.13
C VAL A 91 -7.01 3.20 -8.99
N GLY A 92 -6.92 2.67 -7.77
CA GLY A 92 -6.88 1.24 -7.49
C GLY A 92 -8.13 0.49 -7.96
N MET A 93 -9.31 1.04 -7.68
CA MET A 93 -10.60 0.43 -8.05
C MET A 93 -10.74 0.31 -9.57
N THR A 94 -10.28 1.31 -10.30
CA THR A 94 -10.37 1.36 -11.77
C THR A 94 -9.31 0.52 -12.48
N ARG A 95 -8.41 -0.17 -11.76
CA ARG A 95 -7.47 -1.13 -12.39
C ARG A 95 -8.09 -2.52 -12.61
N ALA A 96 -9.22 -2.80 -11.94
CA ALA A 96 -9.89 -4.10 -12.00
C ALA A 96 -10.79 -4.18 -13.24
N LYS A 97 -10.60 -5.23 -14.04
CA LYS A 97 -11.45 -5.49 -15.21
C LYS A 97 -12.67 -6.35 -14.87
N ASP A 98 -12.47 -7.45 -14.15
CA ASP A 98 -13.53 -8.44 -13.89
C ASP A 98 -13.93 -8.44 -12.41
N THR A 99 -12.97 -8.55 -11.49
CA THR A 99 -13.26 -8.57 -10.05
C THR A 99 -12.34 -7.68 -9.24
N LEU A 100 -12.93 -6.94 -8.30
CA LEU A 100 -12.22 -6.14 -7.32
C LEU A 100 -12.45 -6.73 -5.92
N THR A 101 -11.37 -7.08 -5.24
CA THR A 101 -11.38 -7.46 -3.82
C THR A 101 -10.77 -6.33 -3.01
N VAL A 102 -11.54 -5.74 -2.09
CA VAL A 102 -11.05 -4.72 -1.16
C VAL A 102 -10.95 -5.34 0.22
N CYS A 103 -9.75 -5.33 0.80
CA CYS A 103 -9.50 -5.83 2.14
C CYS A 103 -8.49 -4.94 2.86
N GLY A 104 -8.36 -5.15 4.16
CA GLY A 104 -7.35 -4.46 4.94
C GLY A 104 -7.23 -5.06 6.32
N MET A 105 -6.12 -4.75 6.98
CA MET A 105 -5.97 -5.05 8.39
C MET A 105 -6.65 -3.93 9.18
N ILE A 106 -7.15 -4.21 10.37
CA ILE A 106 -7.60 -3.20 11.33
C ILE A 106 -7.08 -3.64 12.69
N GLY A 107 -6.37 -2.76 13.40
CA GLY A 107 -5.98 -3.05 14.77
C GLY A 107 -7.21 -3.11 15.68
N ILE A 108 -7.17 -3.90 16.74
CA ILE A 108 -8.32 -4.15 17.65
C ILE A 108 -8.96 -2.84 18.17
N ARG A 109 -8.18 -1.77 18.32
CA ARG A 109 -8.61 -0.45 18.81
C ARG A 109 -8.63 0.63 17.73
N SER A 110 -8.37 0.27 16.47
CA SER A 110 -8.30 1.22 15.37
C SER A 110 -9.69 1.58 14.87
N LYS A 111 -9.91 2.86 14.59
CA LYS A 111 -11.14 3.29 13.91
C LYS A 111 -11.11 2.79 12.47
N THR A 112 -12.20 2.15 12.06
CA THR A 112 -12.42 1.69 10.68
C THR A 112 -12.85 2.83 9.76
N ASP A 113 -13.30 3.94 10.35
CA ASP A 113 -13.87 5.07 9.62
C ASP A 113 -12.85 5.75 8.70
N GLY A 114 -13.31 6.15 7.52
CA GLY A 114 -12.49 6.75 6.46
C GLY A 114 -11.51 5.81 5.75
N LYS A 115 -11.40 4.53 6.13
CA LYS A 115 -10.57 3.53 5.40
C LYS A 115 -11.21 3.12 4.08
N TRP A 116 -10.41 2.57 3.16
CA TRP A 116 -10.89 2.15 1.84
C TRP A 116 -12.05 1.14 1.92
N HIS A 117 -11.90 0.09 2.74
CA HIS A 117 -12.96 -0.91 2.91
C HIS A 117 -14.26 -0.28 3.43
N ALA A 118 -14.19 0.58 4.47
CA ALA A 118 -15.36 1.26 5.01
C ALA A 118 -16.03 2.17 3.98
N SER A 119 -15.23 2.91 3.22
CA SER A 119 -15.70 3.83 2.17
C SER A 119 -16.44 3.07 1.07
N VAL A 120 -15.87 1.96 0.60
CA VAL A 120 -16.49 1.10 -0.43
C VAL A 120 -17.75 0.40 0.12
N HIS A 121 -17.68 -0.13 1.34
CA HIS A 121 -18.82 -0.77 2.00
C HIS A 121 -19.99 0.21 2.18
N ALA A 122 -19.72 1.44 2.65
CA ALA A 122 -20.75 2.47 2.80
C ALA A 122 -21.36 2.88 1.45
N ALA A 123 -20.53 3.02 0.40
CA ALA A 123 -21.00 3.40 -0.94
C ALA A 123 -21.83 2.31 -1.63
N LEU A 124 -21.51 1.03 -1.38
CA LEU A 124 -22.25 -0.11 -1.93
C LEU A 124 -23.44 -0.54 -1.07
N GLY A 125 -23.53 -0.05 0.18
CA GLY A 125 -24.61 -0.34 1.10
C GLY A 125 -25.96 0.01 0.49
N GLY A 126 -26.82 -1.01 0.29
CA GLY A 126 -28.14 -0.84 -0.32
C GLY A 126 -28.18 -0.94 -1.85
N THR A 127 -27.07 -1.31 -2.50
CA THR A 127 -27.01 -1.48 -3.96
C THR A 127 -26.79 -2.93 -4.37
N GLY A 128 -27.46 -3.36 -5.45
CA GLY A 128 -27.22 -4.66 -6.10
C GLY A 128 -27.56 -5.88 -5.25
N HIS A 129 -26.99 -7.02 -5.64
CA HIS A 129 -27.10 -8.27 -4.89
C HIS A 129 -25.91 -8.43 -3.95
N VAL A 130 -26.21 -8.58 -2.67
CA VAL A 130 -25.22 -8.80 -1.60
C VAL A 130 -25.34 -10.22 -1.08
N ALA A 131 -24.22 -10.93 -1.05
CA ALA A 131 -24.13 -12.25 -0.44
C ALA A 131 -22.94 -12.33 0.51
N THR A 132 -23.16 -12.91 1.69
CA THR A 132 -22.08 -13.28 2.60
C THR A 132 -21.58 -14.67 2.22
N LEU A 133 -20.29 -14.77 1.91
CA LEU A 133 -19.64 -16.02 1.52
C LEU A 133 -18.65 -16.46 2.60
N GLN A 134 -18.44 -17.77 2.68
CA GLN A 134 -17.41 -18.38 3.51
C GLN A 134 -16.21 -18.74 2.66
N SER A 135 -15.03 -18.33 3.11
CA SER A 135 -13.75 -18.74 2.54
C SER A 135 -13.42 -20.15 3.01
N PRO A 136 -12.76 -20.98 2.17
CA PRO A 136 -12.15 -22.24 2.59
C PRO A 136 -11.16 -22.08 3.76
N LEU A 137 -10.64 -20.86 3.96
CA LEU A 137 -9.72 -20.51 5.04
C LEU A 137 -10.45 -20.11 6.35
N GLY A 138 -11.78 -20.28 6.42
CA GLY A 138 -12.55 -20.10 7.66
C GLY A 138 -12.94 -18.67 8.01
N PHE A 139 -12.77 -17.72 7.09
CA PHE A 139 -13.25 -16.33 7.25
C PHE A 139 -14.43 -16.03 6.33
N SER A 140 -15.29 -15.10 6.74
CA SER A 140 -16.41 -14.63 5.92
C SER A 140 -16.08 -13.33 5.20
N PHE A 141 -16.68 -13.12 4.03
CA PHE A 141 -16.56 -11.87 3.27
C PHE A 141 -17.85 -11.58 2.52
N MET A 142 -18.09 -10.29 2.23
CA MET A 142 -19.25 -9.85 1.47
C MET A 142 -18.91 -9.72 0.00
N ARG A 143 -19.80 -10.22 -0.86
CA ARG A 143 -19.72 -10.07 -2.31
C ARG A 143 -20.87 -9.23 -2.79
N TYR A 144 -20.54 -8.14 -3.48
CA TYR A 144 -21.49 -7.28 -4.20
C TYR A 144 -21.48 -7.65 -5.68
N SER A 145 -22.65 -7.74 -6.32
CA SER A 145 -22.77 -8.10 -7.73
C SER A 145 -23.93 -7.38 -8.42
N ARG A 146 -23.76 -7.07 -9.71
CA ARG A 146 -24.74 -6.31 -10.51
C ARG A 146 -25.87 -7.20 -11.03
N SER A 147 -25.52 -8.33 -11.63
CA SER A 147 -26.44 -9.46 -11.87
C SER A 147 -26.32 -10.41 -10.67
N GLY A 148 -27.36 -11.19 -10.37
CA GLY A 148 -27.37 -12.18 -9.28
C GLY A 148 -26.14 -13.11 -9.25
N PRO A 149 -26.02 -13.98 -8.24
CA PRO A 149 -24.75 -14.60 -7.84
C PRO A 149 -23.99 -15.15 -9.05
N ALA A 150 -22.89 -14.47 -9.42
CA ALA A 150 -22.00 -14.97 -10.45
C ALA A 150 -21.49 -16.35 -9.98
N THR A 151 -21.79 -17.37 -10.77
CA THR A 151 -21.21 -18.70 -10.64
C THR A 151 -19.70 -18.51 -10.60
N GLY A 152 -19.05 -18.90 -9.50
CA GLY A 152 -17.61 -18.70 -9.34
C GLY A 152 -16.90 -19.22 -10.58
N VAL A 153 -15.96 -18.45 -11.12
CA VAL A 153 -15.07 -18.95 -12.15
C VAL A 153 -14.31 -20.10 -11.52
N SER A 154 -14.64 -21.33 -11.92
CA SER A 154 -13.81 -22.48 -11.61
C SER A 154 -12.46 -22.20 -12.25
N LEU A 155 -11.44 -21.97 -11.42
CA LEU A 155 -10.07 -22.02 -11.91
C LEU A 155 -9.90 -23.41 -12.51
N PRO A 156 -9.46 -23.54 -13.78
CA PRO A 156 -9.11 -24.84 -14.32
C PRO A 156 -8.12 -25.50 -13.36
N ALA A 157 -8.49 -26.66 -12.82
CA ALA A 157 -7.64 -27.41 -11.90
C ALA A 157 -6.32 -27.85 -12.55
N ASP A 158 -6.30 -27.90 -13.89
CA ASP A 158 -5.11 -28.20 -14.68
C ASP A 158 -4.36 -26.92 -15.05
N LYS A 159 -3.45 -26.51 -14.16
CA LYS A 159 -2.20 -25.93 -14.65
C LYS A 159 -1.29 -27.10 -15.03
N PRO A 160 -0.69 -27.14 -16.23
CA PRO A 160 0.39 -28.07 -16.47
C PRO A 160 1.46 -27.81 -15.41
N VAL A 161 1.77 -28.83 -14.61
CA VAL A 161 2.89 -28.79 -13.68
C VAL A 161 4.13 -28.57 -14.54
N LEU A 162 4.63 -27.34 -14.57
CA LEU A 162 5.96 -27.09 -15.11
C LEU A 162 6.91 -27.98 -14.31
N PRO A 163 7.74 -28.81 -14.98
CA PRO A 163 8.68 -29.67 -14.29
C PRO A 163 9.51 -28.78 -13.36
N LYS A 164 9.53 -29.13 -12.07
CA LYS A 164 10.34 -28.43 -11.07
C LYS A 164 11.77 -28.37 -11.63
N PRO A 165 12.32 -27.18 -11.93
CA PRO A 165 13.67 -27.11 -12.46
C PRO A 165 14.59 -27.77 -11.44
N ALA A 166 15.46 -28.68 -11.91
CA ALA A 166 16.51 -29.23 -11.07
C ALA A 166 17.28 -28.05 -10.46
N ALA A 167 17.50 -28.10 -9.14
CA ALA A 167 18.29 -27.06 -8.49
C ALA A 167 19.64 -26.98 -9.21
N PRO A 168 20.08 -25.78 -9.66
CA PRO A 168 21.42 -25.61 -10.20
C PRO A 168 22.44 -26.12 -9.17
N GLU A 169 23.53 -26.74 -9.62
CA GLU A 169 24.60 -27.22 -8.71
C GLU A 169 25.13 -26.10 -7.77
N ALA A 170 24.97 -24.83 -8.19
CA ALA A 170 25.27 -23.64 -7.40
C ALA A 170 24.43 -23.47 -6.11
N PHE A 171 23.29 -24.18 -5.98
CA PHE A 171 22.46 -24.21 -4.76
C PHE A 171 22.64 -25.51 -3.97
N SER A 172 23.74 -26.23 -4.20
CA SER A 172 24.17 -27.33 -3.35
C SER A 172 24.41 -26.82 -1.92
N PHE A 173 23.80 -27.47 -0.93
CA PHE A 173 24.12 -27.27 0.49
C PHE A 173 25.44 -27.94 0.89
N ALA A 174 26.28 -28.34 -0.09
CA ALA A 174 27.63 -28.78 0.19
C ALA A 174 28.40 -27.67 0.92
N PRO A 175 29.19 -28.00 1.95
CA PRO A 175 29.99 -27.01 2.67
C PRO A 175 30.89 -26.26 1.68
N LEU A 176 30.82 -24.93 1.73
CA LEU A 176 31.68 -24.05 0.95
C LEU A 176 33.16 -24.34 1.28
N PRO A 177 34.07 -24.23 0.30
CA PRO A 177 35.50 -24.29 0.59
C PRO A 177 35.88 -23.22 1.61
N PRO A 178 36.86 -23.49 2.50
CA PRO A 178 37.28 -22.52 3.51
C PRO A 178 37.78 -21.24 2.84
N GLU A 179 37.39 -20.10 3.41
CA GLU A 179 37.81 -18.79 2.93
C GLU A 179 39.35 -18.67 3.00
N PRO A 180 40.03 -18.16 1.96
CA PRO A 180 41.47 -17.98 1.99
C PRO A 180 41.83 -16.99 3.11
N GLU A 181 42.84 -17.33 3.93
CA GLU A 181 43.30 -16.43 4.98
C GLU A 181 43.74 -15.09 4.38
N ALA A 182 43.21 -14.01 4.92
CA ALA A 182 43.64 -12.67 4.56
C ALA A 182 45.15 -12.53 4.81
N PRO A 183 45.89 -11.86 3.91
CA PRO A 183 47.31 -11.63 4.11
C PRO A 183 47.51 -10.84 5.41
N ARG A 184 48.51 -11.24 6.20
CA ARG A 184 48.85 -10.51 7.43
C ARG A 184 49.16 -9.06 7.09
N PRO A 185 48.53 -8.08 7.76
CA PRO A 185 48.82 -6.68 7.50
C PRO A 185 50.30 -6.39 7.82
N PHE A 186 50.96 -5.68 6.92
CA PHE A 186 52.34 -5.23 7.15
C PHE A 186 52.37 -4.28 8.34
N SER A 187 53.12 -4.65 9.37
CA SER A 187 53.46 -3.75 10.46
C SER A 187 54.73 -2.97 10.07
N PRO A 188 54.75 -1.63 10.25
CA PRO A 188 55.87 -0.78 9.84
C PRO A 188 57.18 -1.04 10.62
N SER A 189 57.16 -1.93 11.62
CA SER A 189 58.29 -2.23 12.51
C SER A 189 59.29 -3.24 11.93
N ALA A 190 59.06 -3.80 10.74
CA ALA A 190 59.87 -4.89 10.16
C ALA A 190 60.69 -4.48 8.91
N ALA A 191 60.80 -3.18 8.61
CA ALA A 191 61.74 -2.68 7.61
C ALA A 191 62.98 -2.10 8.31
N ALA A 192 63.97 -2.97 8.55
CA ALA A 192 65.34 -2.60 8.91
C ALA A 192 66.30 -3.40 8.03
#